data_AF-A0A6N4QI42-F1
#
_entry.id   AF-A0A6N4QI42-F1
#
_cell.length_a   1.000
_cell.length_b   1.000
_cell.length_c   1.000
_cell.angle_alpha   90.00
_cell.angle_beta   90.00
_cell.angle_gamma   90.00
#
_symmetry.space_group_name_H-M   'P 1'
#
loop_
_entity.id
_entity.type
_entity.pdbx_description
1 polymer ?
#
loop_
_entity_poly.entity_id
_entity_poly.type
_entity_poly.pdbx_seq_one_letter_code
_entity_poly.pdbx_strand_id
1 'polypeptide(L)'
;MKHEVFHHFLQEQRLYKILSRIAKYVSIGFLIIYLYLLFSSSYTASPLIVVINYLAILTSFSGIITFKYFEIPTLLLDVFTLKSAAPFFQLGEEERQFVWRKAGKEDILPASPTPELIIKELYLFDRYPWKRIGRIYSVGYLVVILISVFYLTSVYLENGFQN
;
A
#
# COMPACT_ATOMS: atom_id res chain seq x y z
N MET A 1 -2.30 26.17 -10.43
CA MET A 1 -2.36 25.95 -8.95
C MET A 1 -3.54 25.10 -8.48
N LYS A 2 -4.82 25.54 -8.48
CA LYS A 2 -5.93 24.73 -7.88
C LYS A 2 -6.04 23.31 -8.44
N HIS A 3 -5.95 23.17 -9.76
CA HIS A 3 -6.02 21.86 -10.41
C HIS A 3 -4.75 21.00 -10.26
N GLU A 4 -3.59 21.58 -9.98
CA GLU A 4 -2.35 20.80 -9.81
C GLU A 4 -2.38 20.01 -8.51
N VAL A 5 -2.88 20.63 -7.42
CA VAL A 5 -3.07 19.98 -6.12
C VAL A 5 -4.01 18.78 -6.25
N PHE A 6 -5.15 18.97 -6.90
CA PHE A 6 -6.10 17.88 -7.15
C PHE A 6 -5.51 16.82 -8.09
N HIS A 7 -4.73 17.21 -9.10
CA HIS A 7 -4.08 16.29 -10.02
C HIS A 7 -3.07 15.38 -9.31
N HIS A 8 -2.25 15.93 -8.41
CA HIS A 8 -1.34 15.12 -7.58
C HIS A 8 -2.09 14.11 -6.72
N PHE A 9 -3.24 14.49 -6.16
CA PHE A 9 -4.10 13.55 -5.46
C PHE A 9 -4.64 12.44 -6.37
N LEU A 10 -5.08 12.77 -7.60
CA LEU A 10 -5.50 11.75 -8.56
C LEU A 10 -4.35 10.80 -8.94
N GLN A 11 -3.13 11.31 -9.05
CA GLN A 11 -1.94 10.50 -9.29
C GLN A 11 -1.67 9.56 -8.11
N GLU A 12 -1.76 10.03 -6.87
CA GLU A 12 -1.64 9.19 -5.67
C GLU A 12 -2.68 8.05 -5.69
N GLN A 13 -3.93 8.36 -6.01
CA GLN A 13 -5.01 7.37 -6.08
C GLN A 13 -4.79 6.34 -7.20
N ARG A 14 -4.23 6.75 -8.35
CA ARG A 14 -3.85 5.83 -9.43
C ARG A 14 -2.70 4.93 -9.00
N LEU A 15 -1.67 5.48 -8.36
CA LEU A 15 -0.53 4.73 -7.84
C LEU A 15 -0.99 3.65 -6.84
N TYR A 16 -1.87 4.00 -5.90
CA TYR A 16 -2.45 3.04 -4.96
C TYR A 16 -3.13 1.87 -5.69
N LYS A 17 -3.97 2.15 -6.69
CA LYS A 17 -4.65 1.10 -7.48
C LYS A 17 -3.66 0.21 -8.22
N ILE A 18 -2.60 0.78 -8.79
CA ILE A 18 -1.56 0.02 -9.49
C ILE A 18 -0.82 -0.88 -8.51
N LEU A 19 -0.36 -0.34 -7.38
CA LEU A 19 0.36 -1.11 -6.36
C LEU A 19 -0.50 -2.23 -5.78
N SER A 20 -1.79 -1.96 -5.52
CA SER A 20 -2.73 -2.98 -5.05
C SER A 20 -2.93 -4.10 -6.07
N ARG A 21 -3.03 -3.78 -7.36
CA ARG A 21 -3.10 -4.80 -8.44
C ARG A 21 -1.80 -5.61 -8.52
N ILE A 22 -0.65 -4.96 -8.48
CA ILE A 22 0.66 -5.64 -8.50
C ILE A 22 0.78 -6.60 -7.31
N ALA A 23 0.49 -6.12 -6.10
CA ALA A 23 0.52 -6.94 -4.89
C ALA A 23 -0.40 -8.17 -5.03
N LYS A 24 -1.61 -7.99 -5.56
CA LYS A 24 -2.53 -9.12 -5.83
C LYS A 24 -1.94 -10.13 -6.82
N TYR A 25 -1.33 -9.68 -7.91
CA TYR A 25 -0.71 -10.57 -8.88
C TYR A 25 0.51 -11.31 -8.31
N VAL A 26 1.33 -10.63 -7.52
CA VAL A 26 2.47 -11.25 -6.81
C VAL A 26 1.98 -12.32 -5.83
N SER A 27 0.94 -12.05 -5.03
CA SER A 27 0.35 -13.04 -4.12
C SER A 27 -0.20 -14.26 -4.88
N ILE A 28 -0.89 -14.05 -6.00
CA ILE A 28 -1.39 -15.15 -6.84
C ILE A 28 -0.21 -15.96 -7.42
N GLY A 29 0.84 -15.29 -7.89
CA GLY A 29 2.04 -15.95 -8.41
C GLY A 29 2.71 -16.84 -7.37
N PHE A 30 2.94 -16.32 -6.16
CA PHE A 30 3.48 -17.12 -5.07
C PHE A 30 2.57 -18.28 -4.67
N LEU A 31 1.25 -18.10 -4.69
CA LEU A 31 0.31 -19.19 -4.42
C LEU A 31 0.40 -20.32 -5.46
N ILE A 32 0.52 -19.98 -6.75
CA ILE A 32 0.67 -20.99 -7.82
C ILE A 32 1.98 -21.76 -7.64
N ILE A 33 3.09 -21.06 -7.37
CA ILE A 33 4.40 -21.70 -7.13
C ILE A 33 4.33 -22.60 -5.89
N TYR A 34 3.70 -22.13 -4.82
CA TYR A 34 3.50 -22.91 -3.60
C TYR A 34 2.72 -24.20 -3.88
N LEU A 35 1.59 -24.12 -4.59
CA LEU A 35 0.79 -25.29 -4.96
C LEU A 35 1.59 -26.26 -5.83
N TYR A 36 2.34 -25.75 -6.81
CA TYR A 36 3.20 -26.58 -7.66
C TYR A 36 4.21 -27.39 -6.83
N LEU A 37 4.90 -26.75 -5.87
CA LEU A 37 5.86 -27.43 -5.01
C LEU A 37 5.20 -28.40 -4.02
N LEU A 38 4.00 -28.09 -3.53
CA LEU A 38 3.27 -28.94 -2.58
C LEU A 38 2.83 -30.26 -3.22
N PHE A 39 2.50 -30.25 -4.52
CA PHE A 39 2.13 -31.45 -5.29
C PHE A 39 3.31 -32.10 -6.02
N SER A 40 4.51 -31.52 -5.95
CA SER A 40 5.75 -32.16 -6.38
C SER A 40 6.22 -33.15 -5.30
N SER A 41 6.23 -34.45 -5.61
CA SER A 41 6.44 -35.54 -4.64
C SER A 41 7.79 -35.49 -3.90
N SER A 42 8.75 -34.73 -4.39
CA SER A 42 10.10 -34.62 -3.82
C SER A 42 10.28 -33.42 -2.87
N TYR A 43 9.34 -32.48 -2.84
CA TYR A 43 9.59 -31.13 -2.30
C TYR A 43 8.99 -30.82 -0.94
N THR A 44 8.15 -31.71 -0.38
CA THR A 44 7.43 -31.48 0.89
C THR A 44 8.32 -31.22 2.12
N ALA A 45 9.63 -31.52 2.05
CA ALA A 45 10.63 -31.22 3.07
C ALA A 45 11.72 -30.21 2.63
N SER A 46 11.59 -29.59 1.45
CA SER A 46 12.60 -28.71 0.88
C SER A 46 12.64 -27.34 1.57
N PRO A 47 13.82 -26.79 1.89
CA PRO A 47 13.98 -25.41 2.38
C PRO A 47 13.30 -24.35 1.50
N LEU A 48 13.07 -24.64 0.21
CA LEU A 48 12.37 -23.77 -0.72
C LEU A 48 10.90 -23.53 -0.35
N ILE A 49 10.19 -24.55 0.14
CA ILE A 49 8.79 -24.41 0.58
C ILE A 49 8.72 -23.47 1.79
N VAL A 50 9.70 -23.57 2.70
CA VAL A 50 9.81 -22.69 3.87
C VAL A 50 10.02 -21.23 3.44
N VAL A 51 10.95 -20.98 2.51
CA VAL A 51 11.21 -19.64 1.96
C VAL A 51 9.95 -19.05 1.30
N ILE A 52 9.20 -19.85 0.54
CA ILE A 52 7.96 -19.41 -0.13
C ILE A 52 6.86 -19.10 0.89
N ASN A 53 6.71 -19.90 1.94
CA ASN A 53 5.77 -19.61 3.02
C ASN A 53 6.10 -18.30 3.75
N TYR A 54 7.38 -18.07 4.07
CA TYR A 54 7.79 -16.78 4.65
C TYR A 54 7.55 -15.60 3.72
N LEU A 55 7.77 -15.77 2.41
CA LEU A 55 7.45 -14.74 1.41
C LEU A 55 5.95 -14.47 1.32
N ALA A 56 5.11 -15.49 1.40
CA ALA A 56 3.66 -15.33 1.40
C ALA A 56 3.16 -14.57 2.65
N ILE A 57 3.71 -14.91 3.82
CA ILE A 57 3.41 -14.20 5.08
C ILE A 57 3.87 -12.74 4.98
N LEU A 58 5.10 -12.50 4.53
CA LEU A 58 5.65 -11.15 4.36
C LEU A 58 4.82 -10.33 3.36
N THR A 59 4.39 -10.93 2.26
CA THR A 59 3.51 -10.32 1.26
C THR A 59 2.16 -9.93 1.86
N SER A 60 1.60 -10.81 2.71
CA SER A 60 0.34 -10.54 3.41
C SER A 60 0.46 -9.38 4.40
N PHE A 61 1.52 -9.35 5.22
CA PHE A 61 1.81 -8.22 6.11
C PHE A 61 2.07 -6.92 5.33
N SER A 62 2.76 -7.01 4.19
CA SER A 62 2.99 -5.87 3.31
C SER A 62 1.69 -5.28 2.76
N GLY A 63 0.72 -6.14 2.44
CA GLY A 63 -0.63 -5.71 2.07
C GLY A 63 -1.31 -4.86 3.15
N ILE A 64 -1.20 -5.27 4.42
CA ILE A 64 -1.77 -4.54 5.57
C ILE A 64 -1.11 -3.16 5.71
N ILE A 65 0.23 -3.10 5.63
CA ILE A 65 0.97 -1.84 5.78
C ILE A 65 0.70 -0.90 4.59
N THR A 66 0.62 -1.45 3.38
CA THR A 66 0.26 -0.69 2.17
C THR A 66 -1.15 -0.11 2.28
N PHE A 67 -2.11 -0.91 2.77
CA PHE A 67 -3.47 -0.43 3.04
C PHE A 67 -3.44 0.73 4.05
N LYS A 68 -2.73 0.59 5.16
CA LYS A 68 -2.59 1.66 6.17
C LYS A 68 -1.92 2.93 5.63
N TYR A 69 -0.93 2.80 4.76
CA TYR A 69 -0.25 3.94 4.15
C TYR A 69 -1.14 4.77 3.21
N PHE A 70 -2.02 4.10 2.45
CA PHE A 70 -2.93 4.74 1.51
C PHE A 70 -4.34 5.00 2.06
N GLU A 71 -4.60 4.61 3.32
CA GLU A 71 -5.92 4.72 3.96
C GLU A 71 -6.45 6.16 3.96
N ILE A 72 -5.56 7.14 4.22
CA ILE A 72 -5.88 8.57 4.13
C ILE A 72 -5.04 9.23 3.04
N PRO A 73 -5.67 10.00 2.12
CA PRO A 73 -4.97 10.81 1.13
C PRO A 73 -3.98 11.78 1.77
N THR A 74 -2.82 11.98 1.13
CA THR A 74 -1.78 12.89 1.67
C THR A 74 -2.32 14.30 1.91
N LEU A 75 -3.18 14.80 1.01
CA LEU A 75 -3.85 16.10 1.17
C LEU A 75 -4.59 16.27 2.49
N LEU A 76 -5.25 15.21 2.97
CA LEU A 76 -5.99 15.25 4.25
C LEU A 76 -5.05 15.07 5.44
N LEU A 77 -3.99 14.26 5.29
CA LEU A 77 -2.95 14.14 6.32
C LEU A 77 -2.22 15.45 6.56
N ASP A 78 -1.98 16.26 5.52
CA ASP A 78 -1.32 17.55 5.64
C ASP A 78 -2.10 18.54 6.51
N VAL A 79 -3.43 18.38 6.63
CA VAL A 79 -4.27 19.18 7.54
C VAL A 79 -3.81 19.04 8.99
N PHE A 80 -3.27 17.88 9.39
CA PHE A 80 -2.75 17.68 10.75
C PHE A 80 -1.55 18.59 11.06
N THR A 81 -0.68 18.84 10.08
CA THR A 81 0.55 19.62 10.28
C THR A 81 0.41 21.08 9.89
N LEU A 82 -0.25 21.35 8.76
CA LEU A 82 -0.39 22.68 8.18
C LEU A 82 -1.69 23.39 8.59
N LYS A 83 -2.63 22.68 9.23
CA LYS A 83 -3.94 23.20 9.65
C LYS A 83 -4.63 23.94 8.50
N SER A 84 -5.10 25.17 8.71
CA SER A 84 -5.80 25.97 7.70
C SER A 84 -4.95 26.32 6.48
N ALA A 85 -3.63 26.20 6.55
CA ALA A 85 -2.73 26.42 5.42
C ALA A 85 -2.59 25.18 4.52
N ALA A 86 -3.22 24.05 4.87
CA ALA A 86 -3.11 22.82 4.10
C ALA A 86 -3.63 22.98 2.66
N PRO A 87 -2.99 22.35 1.66
CA PRO A 87 -3.41 22.42 0.27
C PRO A 87 -4.86 21.97 0.02
N PHE A 88 -5.40 21.12 0.92
CA PHE A 88 -6.81 20.73 0.90
C PHE A 88 -7.79 21.91 0.86
N PHE A 89 -7.50 23.01 1.57
CA PHE A 89 -8.36 24.19 1.63
C PHE A 89 -8.29 25.06 0.37
N GLN A 90 -7.35 24.79 -0.54
CA GLN A 90 -7.24 25.49 -1.83
C GLN A 90 -8.17 24.91 -2.89
N LEU A 91 -8.72 23.71 -2.66
CA LEU A 91 -9.59 22.97 -3.56
C LEU A 91 -11.02 23.54 -3.61
N GLY A 92 -11.69 23.35 -4.75
CA GLY A 92 -13.12 23.64 -4.89
C GLY A 92 -14.00 22.77 -3.96
N GLU A 93 -15.24 23.15 -3.74
CA GLU A 93 -16.16 22.40 -2.86
C GLU A 93 -16.37 20.96 -3.33
N GLU A 94 -16.60 20.76 -4.64
CA GLU A 94 -16.77 19.43 -5.22
C GLU A 94 -15.50 18.57 -5.09
N GLU A 95 -14.33 19.16 -5.32
CA GLU A 95 -13.03 18.49 -5.18
C GLU A 95 -12.79 18.09 -3.71
N ARG A 96 -13.10 18.97 -2.76
CA ARG A 96 -13.02 18.68 -1.31
C ARG A 96 -13.95 17.54 -0.92
N GLN A 97 -15.19 17.55 -1.39
CA GLN A 97 -16.15 16.47 -1.16
C GLN A 97 -15.66 15.15 -1.76
N PHE A 98 -15.04 15.18 -2.94
CA PHE A 98 -14.49 13.98 -3.57
C PHE A 98 -13.32 13.40 -2.75
N VAL A 99 -12.40 14.24 -2.30
CA VAL A 99 -11.27 13.84 -1.44
C VAL A 99 -11.78 13.29 -0.11
N TRP A 100 -12.79 13.92 0.49
CA TRP A 100 -13.45 13.48 1.72
C TRP A 100 -14.06 12.07 1.60
N ARG A 101 -14.81 11.82 0.52
CA ARG A 101 -15.36 10.50 0.21
C ARG A 101 -14.29 9.43 0.03
N LYS A 102 -13.13 9.81 -0.54
CA LYS A 102 -12.01 8.88 -0.69
C LYS A 102 -11.30 8.52 0.61
N ALA A 103 -11.49 9.29 1.67
CA ALA A 103 -11.07 8.92 3.02
C ALA A 103 -12.07 8.00 3.75
N GLY A 104 -13.11 7.52 3.07
CA GLY A 104 -14.10 6.58 3.63
C GLY A 104 -15.26 7.25 4.37
N LYS A 105 -15.46 8.56 4.21
CA LYS A 105 -16.58 9.29 4.80
C LYS A 105 -17.65 9.55 3.75
N GLU A 106 -18.84 8.99 3.93
CA GLU A 106 -19.94 9.14 2.96
C GLU A 106 -20.72 10.44 3.16
N ASP A 107 -20.61 11.05 4.35
CA ASP A 107 -21.29 12.27 4.74
C ASP A 107 -20.90 13.47 3.86
N ILE A 108 -21.83 14.43 3.79
CA ILE A 108 -21.57 15.72 3.16
C ILE A 108 -20.61 16.50 4.07
N LEU A 109 -19.45 16.87 3.50
CA LEU A 109 -18.51 17.76 4.15
C LEU A 109 -19.18 19.15 4.29
N PRO A 110 -19.13 19.79 5.46
CA PRO A 110 -19.61 21.16 5.62
C PRO A 110 -18.94 22.09 4.60
N ALA A 111 -19.65 23.11 4.12
CA ALA A 111 -19.12 24.06 3.13
C ALA A 111 -17.82 24.75 3.61
N SER A 112 -17.74 25.04 4.90
CA SER A 112 -16.59 25.61 5.62
C SER A 112 -16.07 24.65 6.69
N PRO A 113 -15.39 23.56 6.31
CA PRO A 113 -14.87 22.60 7.29
C PRO A 113 -13.68 23.22 8.04
N THR A 114 -13.62 23.05 9.35
CA THR A 114 -12.47 23.47 10.15
C THR A 114 -11.39 22.37 10.18
N PRO A 115 -10.10 22.73 10.30
CA PRO A 115 -9.03 21.73 10.44
C PRO A 115 -9.26 20.77 11.60
N GLU A 116 -9.77 21.27 12.73
CA GLU A 116 -10.03 20.48 13.95
C GLU A 116 -11.08 19.40 13.70
N LEU A 117 -12.13 19.72 12.94
CA LEU A 117 -13.15 18.76 12.54
C LEU A 117 -12.52 17.62 11.73
N ILE A 118 -11.72 17.96 10.72
CA ILE A 118 -11.08 16.96 9.83
C ILE A 118 -10.12 16.07 10.64
N ILE A 119 -9.30 16.67 11.51
CA ILE A 119 -8.34 15.95 12.35
C ILE A 119 -9.05 14.94 13.26
N LYS A 120 -10.14 15.36 13.89
CA LYS A 120 -10.93 14.52 14.80
C LYS A 120 -11.68 13.42 14.06
N GLU A 121 -12.40 13.77 13.00
CA GLU A 121 -13.25 12.83 12.26
C GLU A 121 -12.46 11.72 11.56
N LEU A 122 -11.26 12.05 11.08
CA LEU A 122 -10.37 11.10 10.41
C LEU A 122 -9.32 10.49 11.34
N TYR A 123 -9.31 10.85 12.63
CA TYR A 123 -8.31 10.38 13.61
C TYR A 123 -6.88 10.55 13.07
N LEU A 124 -6.57 11.73 12.52
CA LEU A 124 -5.31 11.94 11.79
C LEU A 124 -4.06 11.76 12.67
N PHE A 125 -4.18 11.97 13.97
CA PHE A 125 -3.09 11.80 14.94
C PHE A 125 -2.53 10.36 14.93
N ASP A 126 -3.40 9.35 14.86
CA ASP A 126 -3.00 7.94 14.80
C ASP A 126 -2.49 7.54 13.42
N ARG A 127 -2.98 8.21 12.37
CA ARG A 127 -2.75 7.86 10.97
C ARG A 127 -1.50 8.50 10.38
N TYR A 128 -1.11 9.66 10.90
CA TYR A 128 0.05 10.41 10.43
C TYR A 128 1.38 9.61 10.45
N PRO A 129 1.71 8.86 11.52
CA PRO A 129 2.93 8.05 11.55
C PRO A 129 2.97 6.95 10.47
N TRP A 130 1.82 6.40 10.08
CA TRP A 130 1.74 5.31 9.10
C TRP A 130 2.22 5.71 7.71
N LYS A 131 2.14 7.00 7.35
CA LYS A 131 2.72 7.49 6.10
C LYS A 131 4.25 7.32 6.11
N ARG A 132 4.91 7.67 7.22
CA ARG A 132 6.36 7.48 7.33
C ARG A 132 6.75 6.01 7.39
N ILE A 133 6.04 5.22 8.21
CA ILE A 133 6.29 3.79 8.40
C ILE A 133 6.11 3.05 7.07
N GLY A 134 5.00 3.29 6.36
CA GLY A 134 4.72 2.60 5.10
C GLY A 134 5.71 2.93 3.99
N ARG A 135 6.28 4.15 3.94
CA ARG A 135 7.33 4.49 2.98
C ARG A 135 8.62 3.70 3.24
N ILE A 136 9.06 3.65 4.49
CA ILE A 136 10.28 2.91 4.87
C ILE A 136 10.06 1.40 4.63
N TYR A 137 8.91 0.89 5.05
CA TYR A 137 8.56 -0.52 4.90
C TYR A 137 8.46 -0.94 3.43
N SER A 138 7.82 -0.13 2.57
CA SER A 138 7.67 -0.48 1.15
C SER A 138 9.00 -0.61 0.42
N VAL A 139 9.99 0.24 0.75
CA VAL A 139 11.36 0.12 0.22
C VAL A 139 12.00 -1.18 0.69
N GLY A 140 11.95 -1.47 1.99
CA GLY A 140 12.52 -2.71 2.54
C GLY A 140 11.87 -3.97 1.94
N TYR A 141 10.54 -3.97 1.83
CA TYR A 141 9.78 -5.04 1.23
C TYR A 141 10.16 -5.30 -0.24
N LEU A 142 10.33 -4.24 -1.04
CA LEU A 142 10.77 -4.36 -2.43
C LEU A 142 12.14 -5.03 -2.53
N VAL A 143 13.10 -4.61 -1.68
CA VAL A 143 14.45 -5.20 -1.64
C VAL A 143 14.38 -6.68 -1.30
N VAL A 144 13.61 -7.06 -0.26
CA VAL A 144 13.47 -8.46 0.14
C VAL A 144 12.85 -9.30 -0.98
N ILE A 145 11.78 -8.83 -1.62
CA ILE A 145 11.18 -9.55 -2.76
C ILE A 145 12.18 -9.73 -3.90
N LEU A 146 12.93 -8.68 -4.28
CA LEU A 146 13.88 -8.78 -5.38
C LEU A 146 15.00 -9.78 -5.08
N ILE A 147 15.55 -9.76 -3.86
CA ILE A 147 16.58 -10.72 -3.42
C ILE A 147 16.01 -12.15 -3.44
N SER A 148 14.80 -12.34 -2.92
CA SER A 148 14.18 -13.66 -2.87
C SER A 148 13.83 -14.21 -4.24
N VAL A 149 13.30 -13.37 -5.15
CA VAL A 149 13.04 -13.77 -6.54
C VAL A 149 14.36 -14.12 -7.24
N PHE A 150 15.40 -13.29 -7.09
CA PHE A 150 16.71 -13.57 -7.67
C PHE A 150 17.29 -14.90 -7.17
N TYR A 151 17.24 -15.14 -5.86
CA TYR A 151 17.68 -16.40 -5.26
C TYR A 151 16.89 -17.60 -5.80
N LEU A 152 15.56 -17.52 -5.83
CA LEU A 152 14.70 -18.60 -6.35
C LEU A 152 14.97 -18.88 -7.84
N THR A 153 15.17 -17.84 -8.65
CA THR A 153 15.53 -17.97 -10.07
C THR A 153 16.91 -18.62 -10.23
N SER A 154 17.90 -18.22 -9.43
CA SER A 154 19.24 -18.81 -9.47
C SER A 154 19.21 -20.31 -9.14
N VAL A 155 18.52 -20.69 -8.07
CA VAL A 155 18.38 -22.10 -7.66
C VAL A 155 17.64 -22.91 -8.72
N TYR A 156 16.63 -22.33 -9.37
CA TYR A 156 15.94 -22.97 -10.49
C TYR A 156 16.86 -23.21 -11.68
N LEU A 157 17.67 -22.22 -12.07
CA LEU A 157 18.58 -22.35 -13.21
C LEU A 157 19.70 -23.37 -12.95
N GLU A 158 20.19 -23.45 -11.72
CA GLU A 158 21.26 -24.39 -11.35
C GLU A 158 20.75 -25.83 -11.22
N ASN A 159 19.60 -26.04 -10.57
CA ASN A 159 19.18 -27.37 -10.14
C ASN A 159 17.85 -27.82 -10.74
N GLY A 160 17.18 -27.01 -11.56
CA GLY A 160 15.88 -27.33 -12.16
C GLY A 160 14.75 -27.61 -11.16
N PHE A 161 14.95 -27.28 -9.88
CA PHE A 161 14.20 -27.84 -8.74
C PHE A 161 14.19 -29.39 -8.75
N GLN A 162 15.33 -30.05 -8.92
CA GLN A 162 15.46 -31.52 -8.93
C GLN A 162 16.27 -32.15 -7.80
N ASN A 163 16.79 -31.37 -6.84
CA ASN A 163 17.39 -31.93 -5.61
C ASN A 163 16.41 -31.88 -4.43
#